data_AF-X1RRD5-F1
#
_entry.id   AF-X1RRD5-F1
#
_cell.length_a   1.000
_cell.length_b   1.000
_cell.length_c   1.000
_cell.angle_alpha   90.00
_cell.angle_beta   90.00
_cell.angle_gamma   90.00
#
_symmetry.space_group_name_H-M   'P 1'
#
loop_
_entity.id
_entity.type
_entity.pdbx_description
1 polymer ?
#
loop_
_entity_poly.entity_id
_entity_poly.type
_entity_poly.pdbx_seq_one_letter_code
_entity_poly.pdbx_strand_id
1 'polypeptide(L)' 'IGFSVNKLNGKKGVTIYANYGRGESVVGGNIVADCWVFDEFLGKLIMQRCGTKEKRHIKAKEGGTIEVDTPIDQQTQQTN' A
#
# COMPACT_ATOMS: atom_id res chain seq x y z
N ILE A 1 4.85 -3.73 0.37
CA ILE A 1 5.90 -4.05 -0.63
C ILE A 1 6.83 -2.85 -0.75
N GLY A 2 8.14 -3.07 -0.75
CA GLY A 2 9.14 -2.02 -0.93
C GLY A 2 9.98 -2.29 -2.17
N PHE A 3 10.33 -1.23 -2.90
CA PHE A 3 11.29 -1.25 -3.99
C PHE A 3 12.38 -0.21 -3.71
N SER A 4 13.65 -0.59 -3.88
CA SER A 4 14.82 0.31 -3.74
C SER A 4 15.08 1.11 -5.02
N VAL A 5 14.01 1.57 -5.67
CA VAL A 5 14.03 2.45 -6.81
C VAL A 5 12.86 3.42 -6.70
N ASN A 6 13.05 4.66 -7.14
CA ASN A 6 11.96 5.60 -7.37
C ASN A 6 11.20 5.14 -8.62
N LYS A 7 10.00 4.57 -8.46
CA LYS A 7 9.21 4.03 -9.57
C LYS A 7 8.62 5.09 -10.50
N LEU A 8 8.66 6.38 -10.14
CA LEU A 8 8.18 7.45 -11.01
C LEU A 8 9.18 7.78 -12.12
N ASN A 9 10.48 7.63 -11.86
CA ASN A 9 11.53 8.04 -12.78
C ASN A 9 12.66 7.01 -13.01
N GLY A 10 12.62 5.86 -12.31
CA GLY A 10 13.60 4.78 -12.44
C GLY A 10 14.95 5.05 -11.76
N LYS A 11 15.11 6.15 -11.03
CA LYS A 11 16.36 6.52 -10.36
C LYS A 11 16.44 5.95 -8.93
N LYS A 12 17.60 6.13 -8.28
CA LYS A 12 17.79 5.79 -6.87
C LYS A 12 16.73 6.47 -5.99
N GLY A 13 16.17 5.68 -5.08
CA GLY A 13 15.05 6.10 -4.24
C GLY A 13 14.35 4.89 -3.65
N VAL A 14 13.26 5.13 -2.95
CA VAL A 14 12.46 4.06 -2.33
C VAL A 14 11.00 4.27 -2.66
N THR A 15 10.33 3.22 -3.15
CA THR A 15 8.88 3.19 -3.36
C THR A 15 8.26 2.18 -2.41
N ILE A 16 7.27 2.60 -1.62
CA ILE A 16 6.58 1.77 -0.64
C ILE A 16 5.09 1.70 -1.01
N TYR A 17 4.57 0.49 -1.06
CA TYR A 17 3.13 0.22 -1.11
C TYR A 17 2.69 -0.47 0.19
N ALA A 18 1.67 0.06 0.88
CA ALA A 18 1.15 -0.53 2.10
C ALA A 18 -0.38 -0.65 2.11
N ASN A 19 -0.85 -1.71 2.77
CA ASN A 19 -2.26 -1.93 3.05
C ASN A 19 -2.39 -2.60 4.42
N TYR A 20 -3.60 -2.61 4.98
CA TYR A 20 -3.88 -3.38 6.19
C TYR A 20 -3.83 -4.89 5.93
N GLY A 21 -3.54 -5.66 6.97
CA GLY A 21 -3.52 -7.12 6.91
C GLY A 21 -2.23 -7.67 6.29
N ARG A 22 -2.31 -8.85 5.66
CA ARG A 22 -1.14 -9.54 5.11
C ARG A 22 -0.69 -8.92 3.79
N GLY A 23 0.63 -8.88 3.58
CA GLY A 23 1.26 -8.24 2.42
C GLY A 23 0.90 -8.86 1.05
N GLU A 24 0.40 -10.11 1.02
CA GLU A 24 -0.15 -10.77 -0.18
C GLU A 24 -1.22 -9.91 -0.87
N SER A 25 -2.02 -9.19 -0.07
CA SER A 25 -3.10 -8.32 -0.53
C SER A 25 -2.61 -7.16 -1.41
N VAL A 26 -1.37 -6.71 -1.21
CA VAL A 26 -0.74 -5.64 -2.01
C VAL A 26 -0.11 -6.21 -3.30
N VAL A 27 0.34 -7.47 -3.28
CA VAL A 27 1.04 -8.10 -4.41
C VAL A 27 0.07 -8.45 -5.53
N GLY A 28 -1.16 -8.84 -5.19
CA GLY A 28 -2.19 -9.24 -6.15
C GLY A 28 -2.74 -8.11 -7.02
N GLY A 29 -2.38 -6.84 -6.78
CA GLY A 29 -2.77 -5.70 -7.62
C GLY A 29 -4.23 -5.25 -7.51
N ASN A 30 -5.09 -6.03 -6.86
CA ASN A 30 -6.53 -5.77 -6.75
C ASN A 30 -6.90 -4.77 -5.64
N ILE A 31 -5.92 -4.26 -4.89
CA ILE A 31 -6.15 -3.33 -3.78
C ILE A 31 -5.50 -1.99 -4.05
N VAL A 32 -6.27 -0.93 -3.85
CA VAL A 32 -5.79 0.45 -3.85
C VAL A 32 -5.06 0.72 -2.53
N ALA A 33 -3.78 0.34 -2.51
CA ALA A 33 -2.86 0.53 -1.39
C ALA A 33 -2.37 1.99 -1.28
N ASP A 34 -1.88 2.35 -0.10
CA ASP A 34 -1.10 3.57 0.10
C ASP A 34 0.20 3.48 -0.70
N CYS A 35 0.65 4.61 -1.24
CA CYS A 35 1.88 4.72 -2.01
C CYS A 35 2.70 5.90 -1.52
N TRP A 36 3.97 5.64 -1.18
CA TRP A 36 4.96 6.65 -0.86
C TRP A 36 6.17 6.50 -1.77
N VAL A 37 6.69 7.63 -2.25
CA VAL A 37 7.91 7.67 -3.07
C VAL A 37 8.90 8.65 -2.44
N PHE A 38 10.04 8.11 -2.03
CA PHE A 38 11.19 8.86 -1.53
C PHE A 38 12.22 8.99 -2.63
N ASP A 39 12.66 10.22 -2.89
CA ASP A 39 13.76 10.51 -3.81
C ASP A 39 15.05 10.68 -3.02
N GLU A 40 16.03 9.81 -3.27
CA GLU A 40 17.29 9.79 -2.53
C GLU A 40 18.18 10.97 -2.89
N PHE A 41 18.12 11.45 -4.13
CA PHE A 41 18.93 12.58 -4.56
C PHE A 41 18.43 13.88 -3.93
N LEU A 42 17.12 14.07 -3.86
CA LEU A 42 16.52 15.22 -3.17
C LEU A 42 16.45 15.05 -1.65
N GLY A 43 16.68 13.85 -1.14
CA GLY A 43 16.60 13.52 0.29
C GLY A 43 15.21 13.71 0.90
N LYS A 44 14.14 13.62 0.11
CA LYS A 44 12.77 13.92 0.57
C LYS A 44 11.71 12.98 0.01
N LEU A 45 10.59 12.90 0.72
CA LEU A 45 9.36 12.32 0.22
C LEU A 45 8.80 13.23 -0.89
N ILE A 46 8.65 12.69 -2.09
CA ILE A 46 8.17 13.43 -3.26
C ILE A 46 6.72 13.09 -3.63
N MET A 47 6.19 11.97 -3.12
CA MET A 47 4.81 11.57 -3.35
C MET A 47 4.27 10.82 -2.14
N GLN A 48 3.05 11.17 -1.77
CA GLN A 48 2.21 10.41 -0.86
C GLN A 48 0.81 10.32 -1.47
N ARG A 49 0.30 9.10 -1.60
CA ARG A 49 -1.07 8.85 -2.01
C ARG A 49 -1.69 7.85 -1.05
N CYS A 50 -2.74 8.27 -0.36
CA CYS A 50 -3.54 7.37 0.45
C CYS A 50 -4.51 6.61 -0.44
N GLY A 51 -4.46 5.28 -0.41
CA GLY A 51 -5.44 4.41 -1.04
C GLY A 51 -6.71 4.28 -0.20
N THR A 52 -7.79 3.83 -0.83
CA THR A 52 -9.09 3.61 -0.15
C THR A 52 -8.99 2.47 0.87
N LYS A 53 -8.13 1.47 0.61
CA LYS A 53 -7.87 0.32 1.49
C LYS A 53 -9.14 -0.43 1.89
N GLU A 54 -10.10 -0.54 0.97
CA GLU A 54 -11.44 -1.14 1.21
C GLU A 54 -11.38 -2.59 1.68
N LYS A 55 -10.35 -3.33 1.27
CA LYS A 55 -10.18 -4.74 1.59
C LYS A 55 -8.83 -5.05 2.21
N ARG A 56 -8.78 -6.10 3.02
CA ARG A 56 -7.56 -6.61 3.65
C ARG A 56 -7.56 -8.12 3.77
N HIS A 57 -6.36 -8.69 3.79
CA HIS A 57 -6.17 -10.13 4.01
C HIS A 57 -5.89 -10.42 5.48
N ILE A 58 -6.64 -11.37 6.06
CA ILE A 58 -6.43 -11.84 7.45
C ILE A 58 -6.24 -13.37 7.48
N LYS A 59 -5.72 -13.88 8.61
CA LYS A 59 -5.58 -15.32 8.82
C LYS A 59 -6.96 -15.93 9.06
N ALA A 60 -7.30 -16.98 8.31
CA ALA A 60 -8.52 -17.74 8.55
C ALA A 60 -8.37 -18.66 9.76
N LYS A 61 -9.49 -18.96 10.44
CA LYS A 61 -9.50 -19.83 11.63
C LYS A 61 -9.01 -21.26 11.30
N GLU A 62 -9.34 -21.74 10.11
CA GLU A 62 -9.02 -23.10 9.65
C GLU A 62 -7.64 -23.20 8.97
N GLY A 63 -6.89 -22.10 8.91
CA GLY A 63 -5.64 -21.99 8.16
C GLY A 63 -5.81 -21.29 6.81
N GLY A 64 -4.71 -20.75 6.27
CA GLY A 64 -4.73 -19.93 5.06
C GLY A 64 -5.09 -18.46 5.30
N THR A 65 -5.38 -17.76 4.20
CA THR A 65 -5.68 -16.32 4.16
C THR A 65 -7.08 -16.11 3.56
N ILE A 66 -7.88 -15.22 4.16
CA ILE A 66 -9.16 -14.76 3.59
C ILE A 66 -9.15 -13.25 3.39
N GLU A 67 -9.92 -12.78 2.41
CA GLU A 67 -10.18 -11.37 2.15
C GLU A 67 -11.42 -10.92 2.94
N VAL A 68 -11.31 -9.78 3.62
CA VAL A 68 -12.40 -9.15 4.37
C VAL A 68 -12.41 -7.65 4.13
N ASP A 69 -13.56 -7.02 4.34
CA ASP A 69 -13.67 -5.57 4.31
C ASP A 69 -12.87 -4.93 5.45
N THR A 70 -12.21 -3.83 5.14
CA THR A 70 -11.57 -2.97 6.14
C THR A 70 -12.65 -2.13 6.83
N PRO A 71 -12.61 -1.97 8.16
CA PRO A 71 -13.52 -1.10 8.88
C PRO A 71 -13.56 0.34 8.30
N ILE A 72 -14.75 0.94 8.19
CA ILE A 72 -14.94 2.22 7.49
C ILE A 72 -14.17 3.38 8.13
N ASP A 73 -13.92 3.32 9.43
CA ASP A 73 -13.10 4.27 10.20
C ASP A 73 -11.61 4.18 9.85
N GLN A 74 -11.17 3.06 9.29
CA GLN A 74 -9.79 2.82 8.85
C GLN A 74 -9.59 3.06 7.35
N GLN A 75 -10.69 3.11 6.58
CA GLN A 75 -10.67 3.44 5.17
C GLN A 75 -10.47 4.95 5.00
N THR A 76 -9.64 5.34 4.04
CA THR A 76 -9.51 6.77 3.72
C THR A 76 -10.72 7.17 2.90
N GLN A 77 -11.62 7.99 3.46
CA GLN A 77 -12.66 8.64 2.66
C GLN A 77 -11.97 9.68 1.78
N GLN A 78 -12.06 9.53 0.46
CA GLN A 78 -11.72 10.62 -0.45
C GLN A 78 -12.78 11.71 -0.26
N THR A 79 -12.47 12.77 0.49
CA THR A 79 -13.19 14.04 0.34
C THR A 79 -12.93 14.53 -1.07
N ASN A 80 -13.97 14.49 -1.91
CA ASN A 80 -14.02 15.14 -3.22
C ASN A 80 -13.88 16.66 -3.09
#